data_AF-A0A661INC4-F1
#
_entry.id   AF-A0A661INC4-F1
#
_cell.length_a   1.000
_cell.length_b   1.000
_cell.length_c   1.000
_cell.angle_alpha   90.00
_cell.angle_beta   90.00
_cell.angle_gamma   90.00
#
_symmetry.space_group_name_H-M   'P 1'
#
loop_
_entity.id
_entity.type
_entity.pdbx_description
1 polymer ?
#
loop_
_entity_poly.entity_id
_entity_poly.type
_entity_poly.pdbx_seq_one_letter_code
_entity_poly.pdbx_strand_id
1 'polypeptide(L)'
;MTHTEIKNEFLGIDGINQAKKIYKELAKKLHPDVGGSTELFKMLNEVYNSILENGINFASDTEFDLEIEKIISKILHYQDIIIEVVGSWIWISGNSKSIKEELKELGFKWANKKKMWFYGEMRGRNPNQKSMSDIKAKYGCQKVHAKAREKLSC
;
A
#
# COMPACT_ATOMS: atom_id res chain seq x y z
N MET A 1 -11.47 23.05 -7.75
CA MET A 1 -11.43 21.61 -7.40
C MET A 1 -10.29 20.96 -8.15
N THR A 2 -9.44 20.21 -7.46
CA THR A 2 -8.35 19.42 -8.06
C THR A 2 -8.63 17.92 -7.96
N HIS A 3 -7.89 17.08 -8.70
CA HIS A 3 -8.06 15.62 -8.68
C HIS A 3 -8.02 15.04 -7.26
N THR A 4 -7.14 15.57 -6.40
CA THR A 4 -7.00 15.20 -4.99
C THR A 4 -8.23 15.55 -4.16
N GLU A 5 -8.91 16.66 -4.44
CA GLU A 5 -10.14 17.04 -3.73
C GLU A 5 -11.30 16.11 -4.10
N ILE A 6 -11.42 15.74 -5.38
CA ILE A 6 -12.45 14.78 -5.82
C ILE A 6 -12.25 13.44 -5.12
N LYS A 7 -11.01 12.92 -5.06
CA LYS A 7 -10.69 11.69 -4.31
C LYS A 7 -11.06 11.79 -2.82
N ASN A 8 -10.83 12.94 -2.18
CA ASN A 8 -11.18 13.15 -0.77
C ASN A 8 -12.69 13.10 -0.50
N GLU A 9 -13.54 13.51 -1.44
CA GLU A 9 -14.99 13.36 -1.27
C GLU A 9 -15.43 11.89 -1.22
N PHE A 10 -14.66 10.99 -1.82
CA PHE A 10 -14.89 9.54 -1.76
C PHE A 10 -14.10 8.85 -0.64
N LEU A 11 -13.36 9.60 0.20
CA LEU A 11 -12.69 9.04 1.38
C LEU A 11 -13.71 8.88 2.53
N GLY A 12 -13.86 7.64 3.03
CA GLY A 12 -14.75 7.34 4.15
C GLY A 12 -16.17 6.89 3.78
N ILE A 13 -16.43 6.62 2.50
CA ILE A 13 -17.67 5.92 2.11
C ILE A 13 -17.57 4.42 2.40
N ASP A 14 -18.65 3.86 2.92
CA ASP A 14 -18.84 2.43 3.18
C ASP A 14 -20.04 1.96 2.34
N GLY A 15 -19.80 1.70 1.06
CA GLY A 15 -20.81 1.13 0.15
C GLY A 15 -21.08 1.93 -1.13
N ILE A 16 -21.37 1.19 -2.20
CA ILE A 16 -21.44 1.72 -3.57
C ILE A 16 -22.61 2.70 -3.73
N ASN A 17 -23.59 2.57 -2.84
CA ASN A 17 -24.74 3.44 -2.77
C ASN A 17 -24.36 4.86 -2.29
N GLN A 18 -23.38 4.98 -1.38
CA GLN A 18 -22.84 6.27 -0.97
C GLN A 18 -21.99 6.88 -2.09
N ALA A 19 -21.15 6.09 -2.77
CA ALA A 19 -20.39 6.53 -3.95
C ALA A 19 -21.29 7.13 -5.03
N LYS A 20 -22.41 6.46 -5.36
CA LYS A 20 -23.41 6.94 -6.32
C LYS A 20 -24.01 8.29 -5.91
N LYS A 21 -24.27 8.49 -4.63
CA LYS A 21 -24.86 9.72 -4.10
C LYS A 21 -23.89 10.90 -4.26
N ILE A 22 -22.64 10.70 -3.84
CA ILE A 22 -21.58 11.72 -3.94
C ILE A 22 -21.28 12.05 -5.41
N TYR A 23 -21.15 11.04 -6.26
CA TYR A 23 -20.99 11.24 -7.71
C TYR A 23 -22.10 12.13 -8.30
N LYS A 24 -23.36 11.87 -7.94
CA LYS A 24 -24.50 12.62 -8.47
C LYS A 24 -24.52 14.08 -7.99
N GLU A 25 -24.04 14.35 -6.77
CA GLU A 25 -23.89 15.73 -6.26
C GLU A 25 -22.73 16.47 -6.92
N LEU A 26 -21.58 15.81 -7.06
CA LEU A 26 -20.41 16.40 -7.73
C LEU A 26 -20.66 16.62 -9.23
N ALA A 27 -21.32 15.68 -9.90
CA ALA A 27 -21.70 15.80 -11.31
C ALA A 27 -22.58 17.03 -11.55
N LYS A 28 -23.53 17.32 -10.66
CA LYS A 28 -24.37 18.53 -10.75
C LYS A 28 -23.58 19.81 -10.56
N LYS A 29 -22.56 19.83 -9.69
CA LYS A 29 -21.71 21.00 -9.43
C LYS A 29 -20.66 21.24 -10.52
N LEU A 30 -20.16 20.15 -11.13
CA LEU A 30 -19.07 20.17 -12.09
C LEU A 30 -19.54 20.12 -13.55
N HIS A 31 -20.85 20.08 -13.80
CA HIS A 31 -21.39 20.08 -15.15
C HIS A 31 -21.08 21.40 -15.86
N PRO A 32 -20.60 21.37 -17.12
CA PRO A 32 -20.23 22.58 -17.86
C PRO A 32 -21.39 23.57 -18.03
N ASP A 33 -22.62 23.06 -18.07
CA ASP A 33 -23.84 23.86 -18.20
C ASP A 33 -24.17 24.73 -16.97
N VAL A 34 -23.59 24.41 -15.80
CA VAL A 34 -23.75 25.21 -14.55
C VAL A 34 -22.49 25.98 -14.16
N GLY A 35 -21.50 26.07 -15.05
CA GLY A 35 -20.23 26.76 -14.80
C GLY A 35 -19.09 25.86 -14.32
N GLY A 36 -19.22 24.54 -14.46
CA GLY A 36 -18.12 23.60 -14.26
C GLY A 36 -17.19 23.48 -15.48
N SER A 37 -16.13 22.67 -15.34
CA SER A 37 -15.19 22.38 -16.45
C SER A 37 -15.31 20.93 -16.89
N THR A 38 -15.33 20.70 -18.20
CA THR A 38 -15.34 19.35 -18.80
C THR A 38 -14.20 18.47 -18.27
N GLU A 39 -13.04 19.06 -18.00
CA GLU A 39 -11.88 18.36 -17.42
C GLU A 39 -12.16 17.81 -16.01
N LEU A 40 -12.83 18.58 -15.16
CA LEU A 40 -13.20 18.17 -13.80
C LEU A 40 -14.26 17.07 -13.83
N PHE A 41 -15.20 17.17 -14.77
CA PHE A 41 -16.22 16.14 -14.98
C PHE A 41 -15.58 14.82 -15.43
N LYS A 42 -14.58 14.89 -16.32
CA LYS A 42 -13.83 13.72 -16.79
C LYS A 42 -13.06 13.05 -15.65
N MET A 43 -12.39 13.84 -14.79
CA MET A 43 -11.71 13.35 -13.58
C MET A 43 -12.69 12.68 -12.60
N LEU A 44 -13.85 13.30 -12.35
CA LEU A 44 -14.90 12.70 -11.52
C LEU A 44 -15.33 11.34 -12.06
N ASN A 45 -15.50 11.23 -13.38
CA ASN A 45 -15.91 9.99 -14.02
C ASN A 45 -14.82 8.91 -13.95
N GLU A 46 -13.55 9.27 -14.07
CA GLU A 46 -12.41 8.36 -13.91
C GLU A 46 -12.35 7.77 -12.49
N VAL A 47 -12.42 8.64 -11.47
CA VAL A 47 -12.44 8.22 -10.06
C VAL A 47 -13.62 7.29 -9.78
N TYR A 48 -14.81 7.65 -10.27
CA TYR A 48 -16.01 6.85 -10.06
C TYR A 48 -15.98 5.49 -10.77
N ASN A 49 -15.47 5.41 -12.01
CA ASN A 49 -15.27 4.13 -12.69
C ASN A 49 -14.26 3.26 -11.93
N SER A 50 -13.19 3.85 -11.41
CA SER A 50 -12.21 3.12 -10.60
C SER A 50 -12.82 2.50 -9.34
N ILE A 51 -13.77 3.19 -8.69
CA ILE A 51 -14.54 2.67 -7.55
C ILE A 51 -15.48 1.52 -7.99
N LEU A 52 -16.07 1.59 -9.19
CA LEU A 52 -16.95 0.55 -9.70
C LEU A 52 -16.17 -0.73 -10.06
N GLU A 53 -14.99 -0.60 -10.66
CA GLU A 53 -14.16 -1.73 -11.08
C GLU A 53 -13.42 -2.38 -9.91
N ASN A 54 -12.87 -1.59 -8.98
CA ASN A 54 -12.02 -2.09 -7.88
C ASN A 54 -12.75 -2.19 -6.53
N GLY A 55 -14.01 -1.75 -6.46
CA GLY A 55 -14.75 -1.61 -5.21
C GLY A 55 -14.27 -0.42 -4.37
N ILE A 56 -14.85 -0.26 -3.19
CA ILE A 56 -14.55 0.86 -2.26
C ILE A 56 -13.35 0.49 -1.41
N ASN A 57 -12.28 0.12 -2.09
CA ASN A 57 -10.96 0.11 -1.50
C ASN A 57 -10.30 1.42 -1.85
N PHE A 58 -10.80 2.52 -1.26
CA PHE A 58 -10.00 3.73 -1.04
C PHE A 58 -9.06 3.55 0.17
N ALA A 59 -8.77 2.30 0.52
CA ALA A 59 -7.75 1.92 1.48
C ALA A 59 -6.39 2.22 0.86
N SER A 60 -6.00 3.46 1.04
CA SER A 60 -4.70 4.03 0.74
C SER A 60 -4.42 4.10 -0.76
N ASP A 61 -4.41 5.35 -1.23
CA ASP A 61 -3.39 5.83 -2.16
C ASP A 61 -2.02 5.39 -1.60
N THR A 62 -1.70 4.14 -1.87
CA THR A 62 -0.36 3.66 -1.94
C THR A 62 -0.37 3.11 -3.34
N GLU A 63 0.49 3.64 -4.17
CA GLU A 63 1.36 2.79 -4.97
C GLU A 63 1.96 1.71 -4.04
N PHE A 64 1.15 0.78 -3.51
CA PHE A 64 1.57 -0.57 -3.20
C PHE A 64 1.77 -1.15 -4.58
N ASP A 65 2.90 -0.74 -5.12
CA ASP A 65 3.34 -0.90 -6.47
C ASP A 65 3.09 -2.36 -6.82
N LEU A 66 2.52 -2.64 -7.99
CA LEU A 66 2.47 -4.01 -8.52
C LEU A 66 3.85 -4.68 -8.38
N GLU A 67 4.92 -3.89 -8.37
CA GLU A 67 6.27 -4.28 -8.01
C GLU A 67 6.42 -4.80 -6.56
N ILE A 68 5.88 -4.13 -5.54
CA ILE A 68 5.85 -4.64 -4.16
C ILE A 68 5.09 -5.96 -4.06
N GLU A 69 3.93 -6.08 -4.69
CA GLU A 69 3.14 -7.31 -4.63
C GLU A 69 3.84 -8.47 -5.36
N LYS A 70 4.51 -8.19 -6.49
CA LYS A 70 5.41 -9.13 -7.18
C LYS A 70 6.61 -9.52 -6.32
N ILE A 71 7.23 -8.56 -5.64
CA ILE A 71 8.36 -8.80 -4.75
C ILE A 71 7.92 -9.70 -3.59
N ILE A 72 6.79 -9.39 -2.94
CA ILE A 72 6.22 -10.21 -1.87
C ILE A 72 5.94 -11.62 -2.38
N SER A 73 5.32 -11.77 -3.54
CA SER A 73 5.06 -13.09 -4.15
C SER A 73 6.34 -13.88 -4.41
N LYS A 74 7.42 -13.22 -4.85
CA LYS A 74 8.76 -13.81 -5.03
C LYS A 74 9.49 -14.13 -3.74
N ILE A 75 9.08 -13.62 -2.59
CA ILE A 75 9.71 -13.98 -1.31
C ILE A 75 8.84 -14.94 -0.49
N LEU A 76 7.52 -14.92 -0.72
CA LEU A 76 6.54 -15.74 0.00
C LEU A 76 6.75 -17.24 -0.23
N HIS A 77 7.35 -17.63 -1.37
CA HIS A 77 7.67 -19.03 -1.63
C HIS A 77 8.82 -19.56 -0.78
N TYR A 78 9.64 -18.68 -0.21
CA TYR A 78 10.69 -19.07 0.70
C TYR A 78 10.11 -19.35 2.09
N GLN A 79 10.46 -20.52 2.63
CA GLN A 79 10.09 -20.93 3.98
C GLN A 79 11.11 -20.37 4.99
N ASP A 80 10.74 -20.31 6.27
CA ASP A 80 11.58 -19.81 7.37
C ASP A 80 11.93 -18.30 7.32
N ILE A 81 11.12 -17.50 6.61
CA ILE A 81 11.21 -16.03 6.67
C ILE A 81 9.95 -15.43 7.27
N ILE A 82 10.14 -14.31 7.97
CA ILE A 82 9.09 -13.53 8.61
C ILE A 82 9.06 -12.18 7.90
N ILE A 83 7.93 -11.86 7.29
CA ILE A 83 7.71 -10.61 6.56
C ILE A 83 6.84 -9.71 7.43
N GLU A 84 7.37 -8.55 7.82
CA GLU A 84 6.65 -7.53 8.57
C GLU A 84 6.49 -6.27 7.71
N VAL A 85 5.25 -5.87 7.44
CA VAL A 85 4.94 -4.62 6.75
C VAL A 85 4.66 -3.55 7.80
N VAL A 86 5.37 -2.41 7.70
CA VAL A 86 5.29 -1.29 8.64
C VAL A 86 5.21 0.00 7.84
N GLY A 87 4.00 0.55 7.67
CA GLY A 87 3.74 1.66 6.75
C GLY A 87 4.15 1.31 5.32
N SER A 88 5.00 2.14 4.71
CA SER A 88 5.55 1.93 3.36
C SER A 88 6.86 1.12 3.33
N TRP A 89 7.19 0.41 4.42
CA TRP A 89 8.41 -0.41 4.51
C TRP A 89 8.09 -1.88 4.72
N ILE A 90 8.80 -2.73 3.98
CA ILE A 90 8.74 -4.19 4.13
C ILE A 90 10.00 -4.62 4.87
N TRP A 91 9.85 -5.34 5.97
CA TRP A 91 10.94 -5.87 6.77
C TRP A 91 10.96 -7.39 6.68
N ILE A 92 12.14 -7.98 6.52
CA ILE A 92 12.30 -9.43 6.45
C ILE A 92 13.30 -9.86 7.52
N SER A 93 12.83 -10.75 8.40
CA SER A 93 13.64 -11.41 9.43
C SER A 93 13.52 -12.93 9.32
N GLY A 94 14.34 -13.68 10.05
CA GLY A 94 14.40 -15.15 9.97
C GLY A 94 15.62 -15.66 9.22
N ASN A 95 15.49 -16.81 8.54
CA ASN A 95 16.60 -17.47 7.84
C ASN A 95 16.87 -16.84 6.46
N SER A 96 17.25 -15.56 6.47
CA SER A 96 17.52 -14.80 5.24
C SER A 96 18.87 -15.13 4.58
N LYS A 97 19.59 -16.17 5.01
CA LYS A 97 20.91 -16.53 4.45
C LYS A 97 20.77 -17.13 3.05
N SER A 98 19.79 -18.00 2.86
CA SER A 98 19.53 -18.67 1.58
C SER A 98 18.98 -17.74 0.52
N ILE A 99 18.32 -16.66 0.93
CA ILE A 99 17.67 -15.69 0.03
C ILE A 99 18.42 -14.36 -0.05
N LYS A 100 19.63 -14.30 0.52
CA LYS A 100 20.41 -13.05 0.61
C LYS A 100 20.69 -12.44 -0.78
N GLU A 101 20.97 -13.28 -1.77
CA GLU A 101 21.31 -12.84 -3.12
C GLU A 101 20.07 -12.32 -3.84
N GLU A 102 18.98 -13.09 -3.80
CA GLU A 102 17.66 -12.68 -4.28
C GLU A 102 17.18 -11.36 -3.66
N LEU A 103 17.31 -11.21 -2.33
CA LEU A 103 16.93 -9.96 -1.65
C LEU A 103 17.75 -8.77 -2.15
N LYS A 104 19.04 -8.96 -2.43
CA LYS A 104 19.87 -7.90 -3.02
C LYS A 104 19.44 -7.56 -4.44
N GLU A 105 19.12 -8.55 -5.26
CA GLU A 105 18.59 -8.34 -6.62
C GLU A 105 17.25 -7.62 -6.62
N LEU A 106 16.38 -7.94 -5.64
CA LEU A 106 15.09 -7.29 -5.43
C LEU A 106 15.22 -5.88 -4.82
N GLY A 107 16.44 -5.40 -4.54
CA GLY A 107 16.67 -4.05 -4.02
C GLY A 107 16.49 -3.91 -2.50
N PHE A 108 16.39 -5.00 -1.74
CA PHE A 108 16.39 -4.92 -0.28
C PHE A 108 17.75 -4.48 0.26
N LYS A 109 17.71 -3.74 1.36
CA LYS A 109 18.88 -3.22 2.06
C LYS A 109 19.02 -3.90 3.41
N TRP A 110 20.25 -4.24 3.80
CA TRP A 110 20.53 -4.83 5.10
C TRP A 110 20.65 -3.76 6.18
N ALA A 111 19.79 -3.83 7.19
CA ALA A 111 19.87 -2.99 8.37
C ALA A 111 20.78 -3.62 9.43
N ASN A 112 22.09 -3.27 9.41
CA ASN A 112 23.10 -3.92 10.27
C ASN A 112 22.78 -3.84 11.78
N LYS A 113 22.27 -2.70 12.26
CA LYS A 113 21.87 -2.52 13.67
C LYS A 113 20.68 -3.39 14.09
N LYS A 114 19.79 -3.70 13.15
CA LYS A 114 18.55 -4.45 13.40
C LYS A 114 18.66 -5.92 12.96
N LYS A 115 19.75 -6.29 12.28
CA LYS A 115 20.02 -7.63 11.73
C LYS A 115 18.88 -8.18 10.89
N MET A 116 18.33 -7.36 10.00
CA MET A 116 17.20 -7.70 9.14
C MET A 116 17.25 -6.92 7.83
N TRP A 117 16.55 -7.43 6.82
CA TRP A 117 16.42 -6.77 5.53
C TRP A 117 15.22 -5.82 5.55
N PHE A 118 15.31 -4.73 4.78
CA PHE A 118 14.18 -3.86 4.54
C PHE A 118 14.11 -3.38 3.10
N TYR A 119 12.90 -3.15 2.61
CA TYR A 119 12.61 -2.58 1.30
C TYR A 119 11.70 -1.35 1.46
N GLY A 120 12.02 -0.31 0.67
CA GLY A 120 11.30 0.96 0.62
C GLY A 120 12.24 2.17 0.69
N GLU A 121 11.76 3.31 0.20
CA GLU A 121 12.52 4.55 0.20
C GLU A 121 12.63 5.14 1.60
N MET A 122 13.85 5.29 2.11
CA MET A 122 14.10 6.09 3.31
C MET A 122 14.23 7.56 2.88
N ARG A 123 13.09 8.24 2.71
CA ARG A 123 13.09 9.68 2.41
C ARG A 123 13.68 10.45 3.60
N GLY A 124 14.91 10.92 3.44
CA GLY A 124 15.63 11.72 4.42
C GLY A 124 16.67 10.93 5.22
N ARG A 125 17.86 11.52 5.33
CA ARG A 125 18.95 11.02 6.19
C ARG A 125 18.63 11.42 7.63
N ASN A 126 17.75 10.68 8.30
CA ASN A 126 17.38 11.03 9.68
C ASN A 126 18.56 10.74 10.63
N PRO A 127 19.17 11.75 11.26
CA PRO A 127 20.33 11.55 12.15
C PRO A 127 19.97 10.82 13.44
N ASN A 128 18.70 10.86 13.87
CA ASN A 128 18.18 10.10 15.00
C ASN A 128 17.53 8.78 14.54
N GLN A 129 18.33 7.73 14.37
CA GLN A 129 17.80 6.42 13.97
C GLN A 129 16.82 5.87 15.01
N LYS A 130 15.52 5.88 14.69
CA LYS A 130 14.47 5.38 15.57
C LYS A 130 14.51 3.86 15.71
N SER A 131 14.32 3.39 16.93
CA SER A 131 14.24 1.96 17.27
C SER A 131 13.04 1.30 16.58
N MET A 132 13.12 -0.01 16.36
CA MET A 132 12.04 -0.77 15.70
C MET A 132 10.69 -0.60 16.41
N SER A 133 10.71 -0.56 17.74
CA SER A 133 9.53 -0.38 18.58
C SER A 133 8.84 0.97 18.35
N ASP A 134 9.61 2.06 18.24
CA ASP A 134 9.11 3.40 17.91
C ASP A 134 8.44 3.45 16.54
N ILE A 135 9.00 2.74 15.56
CA ILE A 135 8.45 2.72 14.20
C ILE A 135 7.14 1.93 14.19
N LYS A 136 7.09 0.77 14.85
CA LYS A 136 5.87 -0.05 14.98
C LYS A 136 4.76 0.70 15.72
N ALA A 137 5.11 1.45 16.77
CA ALA A 137 4.16 2.26 17.53
C ALA A 137 3.59 3.44 16.71
N LYS A 138 4.40 4.02 15.81
CA LYS A 138 3.99 5.19 15.03
C LYS A 138 3.18 4.86 13.77
N TYR A 139 3.47 3.73 13.11
CA TYR A 139 2.90 3.42 11.78
C TYR A 139 2.02 2.17 11.76
N GLY A 140 1.89 1.45 12.89
CA GLY A 140 1.24 0.14 12.92
C GLY A 140 2.11 -0.96 12.30
N CYS A 141 1.82 -2.22 12.61
CA CYS A 141 2.57 -3.36 12.10
C CYS A 141 1.59 -4.43 11.65
N GLN A 142 1.74 -4.86 10.40
CA GLN A 142 1.03 -6.01 9.86
C GLN A 142 2.04 -7.11 9.57
N LYS A 143 1.93 -8.22 10.30
CA LYS A 143 2.81 -9.38 10.12
C LYS A 143 2.17 -10.34 9.12
N VAL A 144 2.90 -10.65 8.07
CA VAL A 144 2.50 -11.67 7.09
C VAL A 144 3.40 -12.88 7.32
N HIS A 145 2.83 -13.96 7.86
CA HIS A 145 3.54 -15.23 7.93
C HIS A 145 3.44 -15.93 6.58
N ALA A 146 4.58 -16.31 6.01
CA ALA A 146 4.59 -17.29 4.93
C ALA A 146 4.02 -18.61 5.46
N LYS A 147 3.17 -19.29 4.67
CA LYS A 147 2.48 -20.52 5.08
C LYS A 147 3.48 -21.50 5.69
N ALA A 148 3.31 -21.81 6.97
CA ALA A 148 3.96 -22.96 7.57
C ALA A 148 3.49 -24.20 6.80
N ARG A 149 4.42 -25.05 6.37
CA ARG A 149 4.09 -26.40 5.95
C ARG A 149 3.42 -27.07 7.15
N GLU A 150 2.11 -27.30 7.08
CA GLU A 150 1.50 -28.34 7.91
C GLU A 150 2.29 -29.61 7.63
N LYS A 151 3.08 -30.05 8.60
CA LYS A 151 3.52 -31.44 8.60
C LYS A 151 2.24 -32.25 8.72
N LEU A 152 1.74 -32.75 7.60
CA LEU A 152 1.00 -34.00 7.60
C LEU A 152 1.98 -35.04 8.16
N SER A 153 1.90 -35.20 9.48
CA SER A 153 2.41 -36.36 10.20
C SER A 153 1.58 -37.53 9.67
N CYS A 154 2.18 -38.39 8.87
CA CYS A 154 1.66 -39.74 8.64
C CYS A 154 1.98 -40.60 9.86
#